data_AF-A0AAV5IIU2-F1
#
_entry.id   AF-A0AAV5IIU2-F1
#
_cell.length_a   1.000
_cell.length_b   1.000
_cell.length_c   1.000
_cell.angle_alpha   90.00
_cell.angle_beta   90.00
_cell.angle_gamma   90.00
#
_symmetry.space_group_name_H-M   'P 1'
#
loop_
_entity.id
_entity.type
_entity.pdbx_description
1 polymer ?
#
loop_
_entity_poly.entity_id
_entity_poly.type
_entity_poly.pdbx_seq_one_letter_code
_entity_poly.pdbx_strand_id
1 'polypeptide(L)'
;MIFDPETSYPNLLGAVLVCSVPPSGNSGLVWRYLFSKPIAAFKVTRSLAAKAFQTSLSLCRETFFSPIMEDSLVLRYQKLMKESSRLPLFDLRKLNASLPVPRTEPCLEILVLGANDDFIVDAEGLSETGRFYSVSPICIEGVAHDMMLDCSWEKGAKVILSWLNGLKQIRT
;
A
#
# COMPACT_ATOMS: atom_id res chain seq x y z
N MET A 1 -25.98 37.35 10.58
CA MET A 1 -25.78 36.03 9.94
C MET A 1 -24.68 35.34 10.72
N ILE A 2 -25.03 34.30 11.46
CA ILE A 2 -24.09 33.49 12.23
C ILE A 2 -23.45 32.51 11.23
N PHE A 3 -22.11 32.50 11.15
CA PHE A 3 -21.38 31.49 10.39
C PHE A 3 -21.41 30.18 11.19
N ASP A 4 -21.99 29.13 10.61
CA ASP A 4 -21.97 27.76 11.13
C ASP A 4 -20.63 27.11 10.75
N PRO A 5 -19.79 26.64 11.70
CA PRO A 5 -18.47 26.10 11.40
C PRO A 5 -18.48 24.64 10.91
N GLU A 6 -19.64 23.97 10.83
CA GLU A 6 -19.73 22.65 10.22
C GLU A 6 -19.59 22.72 8.70
N THR A 7 -18.35 22.76 8.25
CA THR A 7 -17.99 22.51 6.86
C THR A 7 -18.36 21.07 6.53
N SER A 8 -19.56 20.93 5.93
CA SER A 8 -20.23 19.71 5.51
C SER A 8 -19.40 18.94 4.48
N TYR A 9 -18.44 18.15 4.94
CA TYR A 9 -17.86 17.10 4.12
C TYR A 9 -18.92 15.99 3.96
N PRO A 10 -19.09 15.42 2.76
CA PRO A 10 -20.00 14.30 2.59
C PRO A 10 -19.55 13.13 3.47
N ASN A 11 -20.50 12.44 4.08
CA ASN A 11 -20.21 11.22 4.85
C ASN A 11 -19.49 10.22 3.94
N LEU A 12 -18.29 9.81 4.35
CA LEU A 12 -17.52 8.80 3.63
C LEU A 12 -18.22 7.44 3.78
N LEU A 13 -18.54 6.81 2.65
CA LEU A 13 -19.23 5.51 2.64
C LEU A 13 -18.29 4.35 2.88
N GLY A 14 -17.02 4.51 2.49
CA GLY A 14 -16.03 3.47 2.63
C GLY A 14 -14.65 3.94 2.25
N ALA A 15 -13.66 3.10 2.56
CA ALA A 15 -12.26 3.33 2.26
C ALA A 15 -11.63 2.04 1.72
N VAL A 16 -10.73 2.21 0.76
CA VAL A 16 -9.94 1.12 0.20
C VAL A 16 -8.49 1.28 0.65
N LEU A 17 -7.97 0.24 1.29
CA LEU A 17 -6.57 0.12 1.67
C LEU A 17 -5.87 -0.72 0.61
N VAL A 18 -5.03 -0.08 -0.22
CA VAL A 18 -4.30 -0.74 -1.32
C VAL A 18 -2.85 -0.93 -0.91
N CYS A 19 -2.37 -2.17 -0.91
CA CYS A 19 -0.99 -2.56 -0.57
C CYS A 19 -0.46 -1.88 0.71
N SER A 20 -1.34 -1.75 1.70
CA SER A 20 -1.07 -0.95 2.90
C SER A 20 -0.10 -1.67 3.84
N VAL A 21 0.82 -0.89 4.42
CA VAL A 21 1.66 -1.35 5.53
C VAL A 21 0.74 -1.75 6.70
N PRO A 22 0.97 -2.90 7.35
CA PRO A 22 0.11 -3.38 8.41
C PRO A 22 0.09 -2.46 9.64
N PRO A 23 -0.94 -2.54 10.49
CA PRO A 23 -1.08 -1.74 11.72
C PRO A 23 0.08 -1.84 12.70
N SER A 24 0.81 -2.97 12.73
CA SER A 24 2.05 -3.13 13.52
C SER A 24 3.28 -2.49 12.88
N GLY A 25 3.19 -2.07 11.62
CA GLY A 25 4.27 -1.49 10.83
C GLY A 25 5.20 -2.50 10.15
N ASN A 26 6.34 -2.01 9.68
CA ASN A 26 7.26 -2.76 8.82
C ASN A 26 8.23 -3.68 9.56
N SER A 27 8.30 -3.62 10.90
CA SER A 27 9.31 -4.37 11.67
C SER A 27 9.11 -5.89 11.56
N GLY A 28 7.87 -6.37 11.70
CA GLY A 28 7.52 -7.78 11.53
C GLY A 28 7.79 -8.30 10.12
N LEU A 29 7.46 -7.49 9.10
CA LEU A 29 7.75 -7.76 7.68
C LEU A 29 9.25 -7.98 7.44
N VAL A 30 10.08 -7.03 7.90
CA VAL A 30 11.54 -7.09 7.76
C VAL A 30 12.09 -8.32 8.46
N TRP A 31 11.61 -8.64 9.66
CA TRP A 31 12.07 -9.82 10.40
C TRP A 31 11.72 -11.10 9.65
N ARG A 32 10.49 -11.26 9.17
CA ARG A 32 10.08 -12.43 8.35
C ARG A 32 10.93 -12.58 7.11
N TYR A 33 11.21 -11.49 6.39
CA TYR A 33 12.11 -11.52 5.24
C TYR A 33 13.55 -11.84 5.62
N LEU A 34 14.06 -11.34 6.75
CA LEU A 34 15.44 -11.62 7.17
C LEU A 34 15.68 -13.12 7.35
N PHE A 35 14.71 -13.84 7.93
CA PHE A 35 14.83 -15.29 8.17
C PHE A 35 14.43 -16.16 6.97
N SER A 36 13.47 -15.73 6.15
CA SER A 36 12.99 -16.52 5.01
C SER A 36 13.69 -16.19 3.68
N LYS A 37 14.04 -14.92 3.45
CA LYS A 37 14.55 -14.36 2.20
C LYS A 37 15.57 -13.23 2.46
N PRO A 38 16.76 -13.51 3.03
CA PRO A 38 17.70 -12.48 3.49
C PRO A 38 18.15 -11.52 2.38
N ILE A 39 18.28 -12.01 1.14
CA ILE A 39 18.60 -11.17 -0.03
C ILE A 39 17.47 -10.18 -0.32
N ALA A 40 16.21 -10.61 -0.23
CA ALA A 40 15.06 -9.73 -0.42
C ALA A 40 14.99 -8.69 0.70
N ALA A 41 15.20 -9.08 1.96
CA ALA A 41 15.26 -8.17 3.11
C ALA A 41 16.30 -7.06 2.90
N PHE A 42 17.51 -7.44 2.46
CA PHE A 42 18.58 -6.50 2.15
C PHE A 42 18.19 -5.56 1.01
N LYS A 43 17.62 -6.08 -0.07
CA LYS A 43 17.18 -5.29 -1.23
C LYS A 43 16.08 -4.29 -0.86
N VAL A 44 15.03 -4.70 -0.14
CA VAL A 44 13.95 -3.83 0.34
C VAL A 44 14.53 -2.72 1.21
N THR A 45 15.36 -3.09 2.19
CA THR A 45 15.99 -2.12 3.11
C THR A 45 16.84 -1.12 2.35
N ARG A 46 17.71 -1.58 1.45
CA ARG A 46 18.54 -0.71 0.59
C ARG A 46 17.68 0.17 -0.30
N SER A 47 16.61 -0.38 -0.87
CA SER A 47 15.70 0.35 -1.74
C SER A 47 15.05 1.50 -0.99
N LEU A 48 14.33 1.21 0.09
CA LEU A 48 13.50 2.18 0.80
C LEU A 48 14.28 3.06 1.78
N ALA A 49 15.10 2.46 2.66
CA ALA A 49 15.79 3.20 3.72
C ALA A 49 16.98 4.02 3.18
N ALA A 50 17.75 3.45 2.25
CA ALA A 50 18.85 4.16 1.59
C ALA A 50 18.42 4.87 0.29
N LYS A 51 17.11 4.88 -0.03
CA LYS A 51 16.54 5.50 -1.23
C LYS A 51 17.18 5.06 -2.55
N ALA A 52 17.75 3.84 -2.61
CA ALA A 52 18.44 3.36 -3.80
C ALA A 52 17.50 3.13 -5.00
N PHE A 53 16.17 3.05 -4.78
CA PHE A 53 15.21 3.07 -5.89
C PHE A 53 15.30 4.36 -6.73
N GLN A 54 15.84 5.46 -6.20
CA GLN A 54 15.94 6.73 -6.93
C GLN A 54 17.06 6.75 -7.97
N THR A 55 18.01 5.81 -7.89
CA THR A 55 19.20 5.77 -8.75
C THR A 55 19.39 4.45 -9.47
N SER A 56 18.68 3.39 -9.06
CA SER A 56 18.73 2.06 -9.67
C SER A 56 17.37 1.70 -10.28
N LEU A 57 17.30 1.64 -11.61
CA LEU A 57 16.07 1.28 -12.32
C LEU A 57 15.60 -0.14 -11.97
N SER A 58 16.54 -1.09 -11.91
CA SER A 58 16.25 -2.48 -11.54
C SER A 58 15.66 -2.58 -10.14
N LEU A 59 16.23 -1.86 -9.17
CA LEU A 59 15.71 -1.85 -7.80
C LEU A 59 14.37 -1.13 -7.70
N CYS A 60 14.18 -0.04 -8.45
CA CYS A 60 12.89 0.64 -8.53
C CYS A 60 11.80 -0.30 -9.04
N ARG A 61 12.06 -1.01 -10.15
CA ARG A 61 11.15 -2.03 -10.67
C ARG A 61 10.86 -3.11 -9.64
N GLU A 62 11.89 -3.77 -9.13
CA GLU A 62 11.74 -4.86 -8.15
C GLU A 62 10.98 -4.44 -6.89
N THR A 63 11.05 -3.16 -6.50
CA THR A 63 10.38 -2.67 -5.29
C THR A 63 8.91 -2.33 -5.52
N PHE A 64 8.55 -1.77 -6.67
CA PHE A 64 7.24 -1.15 -6.86
C PHE A 64 6.40 -1.77 -7.99
N PHE A 65 7.02 -2.42 -8.97
CA PHE A 65 6.40 -2.72 -10.26
C PHE A 65 6.60 -4.17 -10.69
N SER A 66 5.67 -4.68 -11.50
CA SER A 66 5.76 -6.02 -12.05
C SER A 66 6.99 -6.17 -12.95
N PRO A 67 7.63 -7.36 -12.99
CA PRO A 67 8.84 -7.58 -13.79
C PRO A 67 8.68 -7.31 -15.29
N ILE A 68 7.45 -7.43 -15.79
CA ILE A 68 7.09 -7.22 -17.20
C ILE A 68 6.90 -5.75 -17.58
N MET A 69 6.97 -4.82 -16.62
CA MET A 69 6.77 -3.40 -16.88
C MET A 69 7.93 -2.80 -17.68
N GLU A 70 7.59 -2.08 -18.75
CA GLU A 70 8.56 -1.46 -19.64
C GLU A 70 9.47 -0.46 -18.93
N ASP A 71 10.77 -0.51 -19.27
CA ASP A 71 11.80 0.38 -18.73
C ASP A 71 11.46 1.86 -18.89
N SER A 72 10.81 2.24 -19.99
CA SER A 72 10.38 3.61 -20.27
C SER A 72 9.41 4.13 -19.22
N LEU A 73 8.45 3.31 -18.80
CA LEU A 73 7.45 3.64 -17.77
C LEU A 73 8.09 3.63 -16.39
N VAL A 74 8.92 2.63 -16.07
CA VAL A 74 9.64 2.58 -14.80
C VAL A 74 10.55 3.81 -14.64
N LEU A 75 11.27 4.21 -15.68
CA LEU A 75 12.10 5.44 -15.67
C LEU A 75 11.25 6.69 -15.43
N ARG A 76 10.10 6.79 -16.11
CA ARG A 76 9.17 7.91 -15.93
C ARG A 76 8.68 7.99 -14.48
N TYR A 77 8.20 6.88 -13.91
CA TYR A 77 7.68 6.86 -12.55
C TYR A 77 8.79 7.03 -11.50
N GLN A 78 9.98 6.45 -11.72
CA GLN A 78 11.15 6.68 -10.87
C GLN A 78 11.49 8.17 -10.78
N LYS A 79 11.46 8.89 -11.92
CA LYS A 79 11.67 10.34 -11.95
C LYS A 79 10.62 11.07 -11.10
N LEU A 80 9.34 10.75 -11.28
CA LEU A 80 8.24 11.34 -10.50
C LEU A 80 8.38 11.04 -8.99
N MET A 81 8.73 9.80 -8.62
CA MET A 81 8.96 9.40 -7.23
C MET A 81 10.15 10.16 -6.61
N LYS A 82 11.21 10.39 -7.37
CA LYS A 82 12.38 11.17 -6.92
C LYS A 82 12.05 12.64 -6.71
N GLU A 83 11.23 13.21 -7.59
CA GLU A 83 10.75 14.59 -7.53
C GLU A 83 9.59 14.79 -6.53
N SER A 84 9.03 13.70 -6.03
CA SER A 84 8.01 13.70 -4.98
C SER A 84 8.56 14.20 -3.64
N SER A 85 7.79 14.04 -2.56
CA SER A 85 8.09 14.58 -1.23
C SER A 85 9.57 14.45 -0.84
N ARG A 86 10.18 15.58 -0.44
CA ARG A 86 11.58 15.65 0.02
C ARG A 86 11.75 15.13 1.44
N LEU A 87 10.65 14.84 2.15
CA LEU A 87 10.72 14.18 3.44
C LEU A 87 11.39 12.81 3.27
N PRO A 88 12.17 12.33 4.25
CA PRO A 88 12.49 10.92 4.31
C PRO A 88 11.18 10.13 4.19
N LEU A 89 11.13 9.14 3.28
CA LEU A 89 9.93 8.29 3.13
C LEU A 89 9.50 7.67 4.46
N PHE A 90 10.45 7.54 5.40
CA PHE A 90 10.22 7.11 6.75
C PHE A 90 11.09 7.91 7.72
N ASP A 91 10.51 8.82 8.51
CA ASP A 91 11.08 9.09 9.85
C ASP A 91 10.75 7.87 10.71
N LEU A 92 11.57 6.82 10.57
CA LEU A 92 11.35 5.52 11.21
C LEU A 92 11.20 5.66 12.72
N ARG A 93 11.81 6.67 13.35
CA ARG A 93 11.67 6.89 14.80
C ARG A 93 10.28 7.41 15.15
N LYS A 94 9.78 8.43 14.44
CA LYS A 94 8.42 8.93 14.65
C LYS A 94 7.37 7.89 14.30
N LEU A 95 7.55 7.19 13.17
CA LEU A 95 6.63 6.13 12.75
C LEU A 95 6.59 5.00 13.79
N ASN A 96 7.74 4.48 14.24
CA ASN A 96 7.80 3.45 15.27
C ASN A 96 7.18 3.91 16.59
N ALA A 97 7.31 5.18 16.95
CA ALA A 97 6.69 5.74 18.15
C ALA A 97 5.15 5.87 18.04
N SER A 98 4.60 5.84 16.83
CA SER A 98 3.15 5.88 16.56
C SER A 98 2.54 4.51 16.28
N LEU A 99 3.31 3.42 16.44
CA LEU A 99 2.87 2.05 16.21
C LEU A 99 2.77 1.27 17.54
N PRO A 100 1.87 0.28 17.65
CA PRO A 100 0.88 -0.10 16.63
C PRO A 100 -0.25 0.93 16.51
N VAL A 101 -0.87 1.00 15.32
CA VAL A 101 -2.06 1.83 15.12
C VAL A 101 -3.15 1.38 16.11
N PRO A 102 -3.74 2.30 16.91
CA PRO A 102 -4.80 1.94 17.84
C PRO A 102 -6.03 1.46 17.07
N ARG A 103 -6.63 0.37 17.55
CA ARG A 103 -7.85 -0.18 16.95
C ARG A 103 -9.01 0.81 17.12
N THR A 104 -9.62 1.18 16.01
CA THR A 104 -10.86 1.94 15.98
C THR A 104 -11.89 1.13 15.21
N GLU A 105 -13.11 1.05 15.73
CA GLU A 105 -14.21 0.46 14.96
C GLU A 105 -14.54 1.41 13.81
N PRO A 106 -14.33 0.99 12.54
CA PRO A 106 -14.55 1.87 11.41
C PRO A 106 -16.05 2.16 11.29
N CYS A 107 -16.41 3.45 11.19
CA CYS A 107 -17.79 3.86 10.90
C CYS A 107 -18.15 3.74 9.42
N LEU A 108 -17.28 3.15 8.60
CA LEU A 108 -17.33 3.10 7.15
C LEU A 108 -16.93 1.72 6.64
N GLU A 109 -17.38 1.36 5.45
CA GLU A 109 -17.07 0.06 4.83
C GLU A 109 -15.60 0.01 4.40
N ILE A 110 -14.87 -1.04 4.77
CA ILE A 110 -13.45 -1.18 4.45
C ILE A 110 -13.24 -2.29 3.42
N LEU A 111 -12.47 -1.98 2.38
CA LEU A 111 -11.86 -2.98 1.50
C LEU A 111 -10.35 -3.01 1.72
N VAL A 112 -9.82 -4.19 2.06
CA VAL A 112 -8.36 -4.42 2.12
C VAL A 112 -7.94 -5.17 0.86
N LEU A 113 -7.10 -4.53 0.06
CA LEU A 113 -6.61 -5.03 -1.23
C LEU A 113 -5.08 -5.06 -1.22
N GLY A 114 -4.49 -6.20 -1.53
CA GLY A 114 -3.05 -6.37 -1.67
C GLY A 114 -2.68 -7.02 -2.99
N ALA A 115 -1.39 -7.12 -3.24
CA ALA A 115 -0.85 -7.74 -4.43
C ALA A 115 0.03 -8.94 -4.05
N ASN A 116 -0.05 -10.01 -4.84
CA ASN A 116 0.74 -11.22 -4.58
C ASN A 116 2.23 -11.01 -4.83
N ASP A 117 2.57 -10.18 -5.83
CA ASP A 117 3.95 -9.90 -6.21
C ASP A 117 4.46 -8.62 -5.52
N ASP A 118 3.84 -8.25 -4.40
CA ASP A 118 4.26 -7.14 -3.57
C ASP A 118 5.58 -7.47 -2.87
N PHE A 119 6.62 -6.70 -3.21
CA PHE A 119 7.96 -6.88 -2.64
C PHE A 119 8.12 -6.24 -1.27
N ILE A 120 7.18 -5.40 -0.83
CA ILE A 120 7.24 -4.63 0.42
C ILE A 120 6.34 -5.25 1.48
N VAL A 121 5.08 -5.54 1.14
CA VAL A 121 4.07 -6.09 2.05
C VAL A 121 3.81 -7.55 1.70
N ASP A 122 4.13 -8.45 2.62
CA ASP A 122 3.87 -9.88 2.42
C ASP A 122 2.41 -10.27 2.74
N ALA A 123 2.07 -11.53 2.42
CA ALA A 123 0.73 -12.07 2.66
C ALA A 123 0.28 -12.00 4.14
N GLU A 124 1.22 -12.07 5.08
CA GLU A 124 0.89 -11.92 6.51
C GLU A 124 0.58 -10.47 6.88
N GLY A 125 1.31 -9.49 6.34
CA GLY A 125 0.98 -8.07 6.51
C GLY A 125 -0.40 -7.72 5.92
N LEU A 126 -0.73 -8.30 4.76
CA LEU A 126 -2.06 -8.19 4.17
C LEU A 126 -3.14 -8.81 5.08
N SER A 127 -2.90 -10.03 5.57
CA SER A 127 -3.78 -10.76 6.50
C SER A 127 -3.99 -10.00 7.82
N GLU A 128 -2.92 -9.44 8.39
CA GLU A 128 -2.95 -8.63 9.60
C GLU A 128 -3.84 -7.40 9.43
N THR A 129 -3.72 -6.71 8.30
CA THR A 129 -4.57 -5.54 7.99
C THR A 129 -6.03 -5.95 7.86
N GLY A 130 -6.33 -7.08 7.20
CA GLY A 130 -7.68 -7.64 7.14
C GLY A 130 -8.24 -7.95 8.53
N ARG A 131 -7.47 -8.63 9.38
CA ARG A 131 -7.85 -8.96 10.78
C ARG A 131 -8.09 -7.71 11.63
N PHE A 132 -7.31 -6.66 11.41
CA PHE A 132 -7.46 -5.39 12.13
C PHE A 132 -8.82 -4.72 11.86
N TYR A 133 -9.24 -4.71 10.58
CA TYR A 133 -10.55 -4.17 10.17
C TYR A 133 -11.68 -5.21 10.18
N SER A 134 -11.41 -6.44 10.62
CA SER A 134 -12.36 -7.56 10.61
C SER A 134 -12.96 -7.87 9.23
N VAL A 135 -12.17 -7.70 8.16
CA VAL A 135 -12.55 -8.01 6.78
C VAL A 135 -11.63 -9.07 6.18
N SER A 136 -12.15 -9.87 5.24
CA SER A 136 -11.30 -10.77 4.44
C SER A 136 -10.55 -9.95 3.38
N PRO A 137 -9.21 -9.92 3.39
CA PRO A 137 -8.45 -9.18 2.39
C PRO A 137 -8.49 -9.90 1.05
N ILE A 138 -8.38 -9.14 -0.04
CA ILE A 138 -8.25 -9.66 -1.40
C ILE A 138 -6.79 -9.52 -1.84
N CYS A 139 -6.18 -10.61 -2.27
CA CYS A 139 -4.83 -10.62 -2.85
C CYS A 139 -4.93 -10.79 -4.37
N ILE A 140 -4.39 -9.85 -5.14
CA ILE A 140 -4.42 -9.90 -6.60
C ILE A 140 -3.13 -10.50 -7.15
N GLU A 141 -3.27 -11.49 -8.03
CA GLU A 141 -2.14 -12.12 -8.72
C GLU A 141 -1.64 -11.32 -9.93
N GLY A 142 -0.32 -11.35 -10.16
CA GLY A 142 0.30 -10.72 -11.32
C GLY A 142 0.18 -9.20 -11.29
N VAL A 143 0.35 -8.60 -10.11
CA VAL A 143 0.40 -7.16 -9.83
C VAL A 143 1.42 -6.95 -8.72
N ALA A 144 2.20 -5.87 -8.79
CA ALA A 144 3.17 -5.50 -7.76
C ALA A 144 2.64 -4.46 -6.77
N HIS A 145 3.52 -3.97 -5.89
CA HIS A 145 3.18 -3.08 -4.78
C HIS A 145 2.44 -1.81 -5.21
N ASP A 146 2.98 -1.07 -6.20
CA ASP A 146 2.39 0.19 -6.67
C ASP A 146 1.29 -0.08 -7.71
N MET A 147 0.28 -0.84 -7.27
CA MET A 147 -0.82 -1.37 -8.06
C MET A 147 -1.51 -0.33 -8.94
N MET A 148 -1.55 0.94 -8.52
CA MET A 148 -2.20 2.02 -9.27
C MET A 148 -1.42 2.44 -10.52
N LEU A 149 -0.10 2.22 -10.53
CA LEU A 149 0.81 2.58 -11.61
C LEU A 149 1.37 1.37 -12.36
N ASP A 150 1.12 0.17 -11.84
CA ASP A 150 1.54 -1.08 -12.45
C ASP A 150 0.91 -1.32 -13.83
N CYS A 151 1.59 -2.07 -14.69
CA CYS A 151 1.08 -2.46 -16.01
C CYS A 151 -0.21 -3.31 -15.99
N SER A 152 -0.56 -3.90 -14.84
CA SER A 152 -1.77 -4.69 -14.62
C SER A 152 -2.76 -4.02 -13.65
N TRP A 153 -2.68 -2.70 -13.48
CA TRP A 153 -3.50 -1.91 -12.56
C TRP A 153 -5.01 -2.14 -12.70
N GLU A 154 -5.50 -2.48 -13.89
CA GLU A 154 -6.91 -2.72 -14.16
C GLU A 154 -7.47 -3.86 -13.31
N LYS A 155 -6.64 -4.83 -12.91
CA LYS A 155 -7.07 -5.92 -12.03
C LYS A 155 -7.51 -5.37 -10.67
N GLY A 156 -6.73 -4.44 -10.09
CA GLY A 156 -7.07 -3.72 -8.86
C GLY A 156 -8.32 -2.87 -9.03
N ALA A 157 -8.36 -2.07 -10.09
CA ALA A 157 -9.49 -1.19 -10.37
C ALA A 157 -10.81 -1.96 -10.53
N LYS A 158 -10.80 -3.14 -11.16
CA LYS A 158 -11.99 -4.00 -11.32
C LYS A 158 -12.52 -4.50 -9.97
N VAL A 159 -11.65 -4.89 -9.04
CA VAL A 159 -12.05 -5.32 -7.69
C VAL A 159 -12.70 -4.16 -6.95
N ILE A 160 -12.07 -2.97 -6.98
CA ILE A 160 -12.61 -1.76 -6.34
C ILE A 160 -13.97 -1.39 -6.95
N LEU A 161 -14.10 -1.42 -8.27
CA LEU A 161 -15.36 -1.12 -8.95
C LEU A 161 -16.47 -2.11 -8.57
N SER A 162 -16.16 -3.41 -8.51
CA SER A 162 -17.11 -4.44 -8.09
C SER A 162 -17.58 -4.21 -6.66
N TRP A 163 -16.65 -3.89 -5.75
CA TRP A 163 -16.98 -3.57 -4.36
C TRP A 163 -17.87 -2.33 -4.24
N LEU A 164 -17.53 -1.24 -4.95
CA LEU A 164 -18.34 -0.02 -4.98
C LEU A 164 -19.77 -0.27 -5.51
N ASN A 165 -19.93 -1.15 -6.50
CA ASN A 165 -21.26 -1.52 -7.01
C ASN A 165 -22.06 -2.33 -5.98
N GLY A 166 -21.42 -3.20 -5.20
CA GLY A 166 -22.05 -3.92 -4.08
C GLY A 166 -22.55 -2.98 -2.99
N LEU A 167 -21.78 -1.94 -2.64
CA LEU A 167 -22.18 -0.94 -1.64
C LEU A 167 -23.46 -0.18 -2.02
N LYS A 168 -23.67 0.05 -3.32
CA LYS A 168 -24.89 0.73 -3.81
C LYS A 168 -26.13 -0.15 -3.67
N GLN A 169 -25.99 -1.46 -3.82
CA GLN A 169 -27.11 -2.42 -3.76
C GLN A 169 -27.64 -2.64 -2.35
N ILE A 170 -26.78 -2.52 -1.32
CA ILE A 170 -27.20 -2.61 0.10
C ILE A 170 -28.19 -1.48 0.47
N ARG A 171 -28.29 -0.43 -0.35
CA ARG A 171 -29.10 0.77 -0.09
C ARG A 171 -30.41 0.85 -0.88
N THR A 172 -30.68 -0.11 -1.76
CA THR A 172 -31.93 -0.23 -2.53
C THR A 172 -32.74 -1.41 -2.06
#